data_AF-A0AAD4GSG9-F1
#
_entry.id   AF-A0AAD4GSG9-F1
#
_cell.length_a   1.000
_cell.length_b   1.000
_cell.length_c   1.000
_cell.angle_alpha   90.00
_cell.angle_beta   90.00
_cell.angle_gamma   90.00
#
_symmetry.space_group_name_H-M   'P 1'
#
loop_
_entity.id
_entity.type
_entity.pdbx_description
1 polymer ?
#
loop_
_entity_poly.entity_id
_entity_poly.type
_entity_poly.pdbx_seq_one_letter_code
_entity_poly.pdbx_strand_id
1 'polypeptide(L)' 'MKFLFALFVLAVSVAADVESGNTVQAGCSQKGQFCNNGTFLCCGKLKCDTGANVCR' A
#
# COMPACT_ATOMS: atom_id res chain seq x y z
N MET A 1 -3.95 27.16 45.53
CA MET A 1 -4.11 25.87 44.83
C MET A 1 -4.52 26.16 43.39
N LYS A 2 -3.64 25.96 42.41
CA LYS A 2 -3.98 26.15 40.99
C LYS A 2 -3.44 24.97 40.18
N PHE A 3 -4.38 24.06 39.95
CA PHE A 3 -4.50 23.02 38.92
C PHE A 3 -3.24 22.47 38.26
N LEU A 4 -2.97 21.21 38.62
CA LEU A 4 -2.46 20.13 37.77
C LEU A 4 -2.94 20.28 36.32
N PHE A 5 -2.05 20.12 35.34
CA PHE A 5 -2.29 19.31 34.14
C PHE A 5 -0.94 19.00 33.49
N ALA A 6 -0.37 17.89 33.95
CA ALA A 6 0.59 17.11 33.17
C ALA A 6 -0.06 16.64 31.87
N LEU A 7 0.78 16.18 30.94
CA LEU A 7 0.48 15.53 29.65
C LEU A 7 0.45 16.48 28.46
N PHE A 8 1.65 16.89 28.03
CA PHE A 8 1.89 17.07 26.60
C PHE A 8 2.56 15.79 26.09
N VAL A 9 1.73 14.82 25.72
CA VAL A 9 2.13 13.65 24.95
C VAL A 9 2.54 14.15 23.58
N LEU A 10 3.84 14.18 23.28
CA LEU A 10 4.30 14.39 21.91
C LEU A 10 3.93 13.13 21.11
N ALA A 11 2.84 13.23 20.36
CA ALA A 11 2.49 12.30 19.32
C ALA A 11 3.59 12.30 18.25
N VAL A 12 4.45 11.29 18.27
CA VAL A 12 5.27 10.94 17.11
C VAL A 12 4.37 10.13 16.19
N SER A 13 3.69 10.81 15.28
CA SER A 13 3.14 10.19 14.09
C SER A 13 4.31 9.70 13.26
N VAL A 14 4.58 8.40 13.31
CA VAL A 14 5.37 7.72 12.28
C VAL A 14 4.57 7.94 10.99
N ALA A 15 5.03 8.88 10.16
CA ALA A 15 4.64 8.91 8.77
C ALA A 15 5.18 7.60 8.21
N ALA A 16 4.27 6.65 7.97
CA ALA A 16 4.59 5.49 7.16
C ALA A 16 5.23 6.02 5.88
N ASP A 17 6.44 5.56 5.65
CA ASP A 17 7.18 5.67 4.40
C ASP A 17 6.19 5.55 3.24
N VAL A 18 5.87 6.68 2.62
CA VAL A 18 5.25 6.69 1.30
C VAL A 18 6.40 6.45 0.36
N GLU A 19 6.70 5.17 0.14
CA GLU A 19 7.63 4.68 -0.85
C GLU A 19 7.34 5.42 -2.17
N SER A 20 8.20 6.39 -2.45
CA SER A 20 8.18 7.22 -3.64
C SER A 20 8.50 6.31 -4.83
N GLY A 21 7.50 5.65 -5.40
CA GLY A 21 7.73 4.74 -6.52
C GLY A 21 6.53 4.08 -7.18
N ASN A 22 5.34 4.05 -6.56
CA ASN A 22 4.20 3.38 -7.18
C ASN A 22 2.91 4.10 -6.82
N THR A 23 2.27 4.71 -7.81
CA THR A 23 0.85 5.01 -7.74
C THR A 23 0.11 3.69 -7.53
N VAL A 24 -0.13 3.32 -6.26
CA VAL A 24 -0.97 2.19 -5.87
C VAL A 24 -2.36 2.52 -6.41
N GLN A 25 -2.59 2.11 -7.65
CA GLN A 25 -3.83 2.35 -8.34
C GLN A 25 -4.80 1.34 -7.74
N ALA A 26 -5.56 1.81 -6.76
CA ALA A 26 -6.50 0.98 -6.02
C ALA A 26 -7.45 0.26 -7.00
N GLY A 27 -7.56 -1.07 -6.87
CA GLY A 27 -8.40 -1.89 -7.72
C GLY A 27 -7.69 -2.68 -8.82
N CYS A 28 -6.36 -2.57 -8.95
CA CYS A 28 -5.57 -3.46 -9.81
C CYS A 28 -4.23 -3.87 -9.16
N SER A 29 -3.74 -5.05 -9.53
CA SER A 29 -2.44 -5.57 -9.12
C SER A 29 -1.33 -4.96 -9.97
N GLN A 30 -0.30 -4.40 -9.31
CA GLN A 30 0.85 -3.81 -9.97
C GLN A 30 1.81 -4.88 -10.52
N LYS A 31 2.80 -4.48 -11.32
CA LYS A 31 3.82 -5.41 -11.83
C LYS A 31 4.50 -6.15 -10.69
N GLY A 32 4.57 -7.48 -10.78
CA GLY A 32 5.12 -8.37 -9.75
C GLY A 32 4.17 -8.67 -8.60
N GLN A 33 3.02 -7.98 -8.49
CA GLN A 33 1.99 -8.30 -7.51
C GLN A 33 1.15 -9.49 -7.96
N PHE A 34 0.60 -10.20 -6.98
CA PHE A 34 -0.21 -11.39 -7.20
C PHE A 34 -1.51 -11.04 -7.94
N CYS A 35 -1.86 -11.83 -8.95
CA CYS A 35 -3.08 -11.62 -9.75
C CYS A 35 -4.16 -12.67 -9.51
N ASN A 36 -3.91 -13.61 -8.60
CA ASN A 36 -4.83 -14.69 -8.21
C ASN A 36 -5.48 -15.38 -9.43
N ASN A 37 -4.62 -15.90 -10.31
CA ASN A 37 -4.96 -16.62 -11.53
C ASN A 37 -5.87 -15.84 -12.49
N GLY A 38 -5.78 -14.52 -12.49
CA GLY A 38 -6.55 -13.61 -13.32
C GLY A 38 -7.82 -13.07 -12.66
N THR A 39 -8.07 -13.45 -11.40
CA THR A 39 -9.19 -12.89 -10.62
C THR A 39 -8.99 -11.39 -10.35
N PHE A 40 -7.75 -10.97 -10.08
CA PHE A 40 -7.42 -9.56 -9.93
C PHE A 40 -6.92 -8.98 -11.26
N LEU A 41 -7.46 -7.82 -11.63
CA LEU A 41 -7.02 -7.07 -12.81
C LEU A 41 -5.60 -6.57 -12.61
N CYS A 42 -4.74 -6.73 -13.61
CA CYS A 42 -3.41 -6.14 -13.60
C CYS A 42 -3.46 -4.68 -14.08
N CYS A 43 -2.71 -3.79 -13.43
CA CYS A 43 -2.73 -2.37 -13.78
C CYS A 43 -2.13 -2.11 -15.18
N GLY A 44 -2.73 -1.18 -15.92
CA GLY A 44 -2.22 -0.76 -17.24
C GLY A 44 -2.44 -1.83 -18.32
N LYS A 45 -1.36 -2.18 -19.05
CA LYS A 45 -1.37 -3.21 -20.11
C LYS A 45 -0.75 -4.53 -19.68
N LEU A 46 -0.49 -4.69 -18.38
CA LEU A 46 0.07 -5.90 -17.79
C LEU A 46 -0.94 -7.04 -17.89
N LYS A 47 -0.46 -8.28 -17.97
CA LYS A 47 -1.31 -9.47 -17.93
C LYS A 47 -0.97 -10.31 -16.72
N CYS A 48 -1.99 -11.01 -16.20
CA CYS A 48 -1.75 -12.01 -15.19
C CYS A 48 -1.02 -13.19 -15.83
N ASP A 49 0.17 -13.48 -15.34
CA ASP A 49 0.84 -14.71 -15.68
C ASP A 49 0.35 -15.82 -14.76
N THR A 50 -0.33 -16.81 -15.33
CA THR A 50 -0.91 -17.90 -14.55
C THR A 50 0.13 -18.90 -14.03
N GLY A 51 1.30 -19.00 -14.66
CA GLY A 51 2.38 -19.89 -14.22
C GLY A 51 3.09 -19.39 -12.95
N ALA A 52 3.31 -18.08 -12.84
CA ALA A 52 3.94 -17.42 -11.70
C ALA A 52 2.91 -16.74 -10.78
N ASN A 53 1.64 -16.67 -11.19
CA ASN A 53 0.52 -16.04 -10.51
C ASN A 53 0.73 -14.56 -10.15
N VAL A 54 1.43 -13.82 -11.03
CA VAL A 54 1.74 -12.39 -10.84
C VAL A 54 1.49 -11.58 -12.11
N CYS A 55 1.26 -10.27 -11.97
CA CYS A 55 1.11 -9.35 -13.09
C CYS A 55 2.45 -9.02 -13.75
N ARG A 56 2.56 -9.19 -15.07
CA ARG A 56 3.76 -8.87 -15.85
C ARG A 56 3.49 -8.37 -17.25
#